data_AF-A0A2R6C5I2-F1
#
_entry.id   AF-A0A2R6C5I2-F1
#
_cell.length_a   1.000
_cell.length_b   1.000
_cell.length_c   1.000
_cell.angle_alpha   90.00
_cell.angle_beta   90.00
_cell.angle_gamma   90.00
#
_symmetry.space_group_name_H-M   'P 1'
#
loop_
_entity.id
_entity.type
_entity.pdbx_description
1 polymer ?
#
loop_
_entity_poly.entity_id
_entity_poly.type
_entity_poly.pdbx_seq_one_letter_code
_entity_poly.pdbx_strand_id
1 'polypeptide(L)'
;MIPKEARDDDGTRYSSYAIEQLLRQGRKYGLGGLIATQRLAYLNTNVLQQIHTYFVGTLPRPYDRTTISDQFAVDPTIVDKTLELQSGEWLLSSYSATGVRNMPMFITTPNNEETVIETLKKLSA
;
A
#
# COMPACT_ATOMS: atom_id res chain seq x y z
N MET A 1 -3.72 -6.17 11.82
CA MET A 1 -4.45 -5.39 10.78
C MET A 1 -4.85 -4.06 11.39
N ILE A 2 -4.96 -2.97 10.62
CA ILE A 2 -5.51 -1.69 11.12
C ILE A 2 -6.98 -1.66 10.74
N PRO A 3 -7.89 -2.19 11.58
CA PRO A 3 -9.24 -2.45 11.13
C PRO A 3 -10.03 -1.14 11.04
N LYS A 4 -11.01 -1.13 10.12
CA LYS A 4 -12.03 -0.10 10.03
C LYS A 4 -12.90 -0.05 11.30
N GLU A 5 -13.18 -1.22 11.88
CA GLU A 5 -13.84 -1.36 13.18
C GLU A 5 -12.82 -1.86 14.20
N ALA A 6 -12.39 -0.97 15.09
CA ALA A 6 -11.43 -1.29 16.13
C ALA A 6 -12.13 -1.58 17.46
N ARG A 7 -11.60 -2.54 18.22
CA ARG A 7 -12.09 -2.92 19.54
C ARG A 7 -11.08 -2.54 20.62
N ASP A 8 -11.59 -2.33 21.82
CA ASP A 8 -10.77 -1.94 22.98
C ASP A 8 -10.12 -3.15 23.68
N ASP A 9 -10.74 -4.33 23.56
CA ASP A 9 -10.36 -5.56 24.25
C ASP A 9 -9.11 -6.25 23.66
N ASP A 10 -8.81 -6.01 22.39
CA ASP A 10 -7.69 -6.63 21.65
C ASP A 10 -6.55 -5.65 21.30
N GLY A 11 -6.61 -4.41 21.80
CA GLY A 11 -5.60 -3.38 21.54
C GLY A 11 -5.59 -2.83 20.10
N THR A 12 -6.53 -3.24 19.25
CA THR A 12 -6.62 -2.75 17.87
C THR A 12 -6.95 -1.27 17.81
N ARG A 13 -7.76 -0.75 18.75
CA ARG A 13 -8.07 0.68 18.80
C ARG A 13 -6.84 1.53 19.06
N TYR A 14 -6.01 1.13 20.04
CA TYR A 14 -4.77 1.84 20.33
C TYR A 14 -3.82 1.83 19.13
N SER A 15 -3.63 0.67 18.50
CA SER A 15 -2.76 0.53 17.33
C SER A 15 -3.25 1.37 16.15
N SER A 16 -4.56 1.37 15.87
CA SER A 16 -5.17 2.16 14.81
C SER A 16 -5.01 3.65 15.05
N TYR A 17 -5.23 4.10 16.29
CA TYR A 17 -5.02 5.48 16.70
C TYR A 17 -3.56 5.92 16.54
N ALA A 18 -2.60 5.11 17.00
CA ALA A 18 -1.19 5.42 16.90
C ALA A 18 -0.73 5.58 15.45
N ILE A 19 -1.17 4.68 14.56
CA ILE A 19 -0.82 4.75 13.14
C ILE A 19 -1.49 5.95 12.46
N GLU A 20 -2.74 6.28 12.82
CA GLU A 20 -3.38 7.50 12.33
C GLU A 20 -2.59 8.76 12.75
N GLN A 21 -2.12 8.83 14.01
CA GLN A 21 -1.28 9.95 14.46
C GLN A 21 0.04 10.02 13.69
N LEU A 22 0.69 8.87 13.49
CA LEU A 22 1.94 8.79 12.75
C LEU A 22 1.77 9.29 11.31
N LEU A 23 0.74 8.83 10.60
CA LEU A 23 0.54 9.23 9.21
C LEU A 23 0.11 10.70 9.08
N ARG A 24 -0.70 11.20 10.01
CA ARG A 24 -1.19 12.58 9.99
C ARG A 24 -0.13 13.61 10.37
N GLN A 25 0.70 13.30 11.39
CA GLN A 25 1.66 14.25 11.95
C GLN A 25 3.11 13.94 11.59
N GLY A 26 3.42 12.71 11.15
CA GLY A 26 4.78 12.23 10.92
C GLY A 26 5.59 13.13 9.99
N ARG A 27 4.95 13.67 8.94
CA ARG A 27 5.58 14.63 8.01
C ARG A 27 6.20 15.83 8.73
N LYS A 28 5.58 16.34 9.79
CA LYS A 28 6.12 17.49 10.57
C LYS A 28 7.43 17.16 11.28
N TYR A 29 7.67 15.88 11.55
CA TYR A 29 8.83 15.38 12.27
C TYR A 29 9.79 14.60 11.37
N GLY A 30 9.60 14.66 10.04
CA GLY A 30 10.41 13.89 9.08
C GLY A 30 10.18 12.37 9.14
N LEU A 31 9.08 11.92 9.77
CA LEU A 31 8.72 10.51 9.86
C LEU A 31 7.77 10.12 8.72
N GLY A 32 8.17 9.10 7.95
CA GLY A 32 7.32 8.45 6.96
C GLY A 32 6.66 7.19 7.52
N GLY A 33 5.53 6.79 6.92
CA GLY A 33 4.88 5.52 7.21
C GLY A 33 4.66 4.72 5.94
N LEU A 34 4.91 3.42 6.00
CA LEU A 34 4.59 2.46 4.94
C LEU A 34 3.60 1.43 5.51
N ILE A 35 2.53 1.18 4.77
CA ILE A 35 1.54 0.16 5.14
C ILE A 35 1.49 -0.88 4.01
N ALA A 36 1.71 -2.14 4.39
CA ALA A 36 1.51 -3.29 3.52
C ALA A 36 0.30 -4.09 4.01
N THR A 37 -0.66 -4.37 3.12
CA THR A 37 -1.88 -5.12 3.45
C THR A 37 -2.38 -5.93 2.25
N GLN A 38 -3.02 -7.07 2.53
CA GLN A 38 -3.69 -7.91 1.54
C GLN A 38 -5.21 -7.64 1.45
N ARG A 39 -5.75 -6.83 2.37
CA ARG A 39 -7.18 -6.55 2.52
C ARG A 39 -7.36 -5.05 2.68
N LEU A 40 -7.41 -4.33 1.57
CA LEU A 40 -7.43 -2.87 1.58
C LEU A 40 -8.73 -2.34 2.17
N ALA A 41 -9.86 -2.90 1.76
CA ALA A 41 -11.16 -2.32 2.08
C ALA A 41 -11.59 -2.46 3.56
N TYR A 42 -10.78 -3.17 4.35
CA TYR A 42 -10.91 -3.33 5.79
C TYR A 42 -9.95 -2.41 6.56
N LEU A 43 -9.07 -1.69 5.86
CA LEU A 43 -8.18 -0.71 6.46
C LEU A 43 -8.99 0.48 6.99
N ASN A 44 -8.56 1.07 8.10
CA ASN A 44 -9.10 2.33 8.58
C ASN A 44 -9.11 3.39 7.46
N THR A 45 -10.27 3.97 7.19
CA THR A 45 -10.46 4.96 6.12
C THR A 45 -9.68 6.24 6.34
N ASN A 46 -9.49 6.67 7.60
CA ASN A 46 -8.65 7.82 7.93
C ASN A 46 -7.20 7.57 7.51
N VAL A 47 -6.72 6.35 7.74
CA VAL A 47 -5.38 5.92 7.33
C VAL A 47 -5.25 5.91 5.80
N LEU A 48 -6.24 5.36 5.07
CA LEU A 48 -6.24 5.34 3.61
C LEU A 48 -6.15 6.75 3.00
N GLN A 49 -6.86 7.71 3.59
CA GLN A 49 -6.88 9.10 3.14
C GLN A 49 -5.56 9.85 3.34
N GLN A 50 -4.68 9.41 4.25
CA GLN A 50 -3.37 10.05 4.49
C GLN A 50 -2.26 9.52 3.56
N ILE A 51 -2.48 8.42 2.86
CA ILE A 51 -1.48 7.84 1.96
C ILE A 51 -1.54 8.58 0.61
N HIS A 52 -0.40 8.83 -0.02
CA HIS A 52 -0.34 9.55 -1.31
C HIS A 52 0.45 8.83 -2.41
N THR A 53 0.99 7.65 -2.08
CA THR A 53 1.72 6.79 -3.00
C THR A 53 1.31 5.35 -2.73
N TYR A 54 0.95 4.64 -3.79
CA TYR A 54 0.36 3.31 -3.72
C TYR A 54 1.04 2.38 -4.69
N PHE A 55 1.39 1.21 -4.19
CA PHE A 55 1.84 0.07 -4.99
C PHE A 55 0.74 -0.99 -4.90
N VAL A 56 0.11 -1.26 -6.03
CA VAL A 56 -1.04 -2.15 -6.11
C VAL A 56 -0.64 -3.36 -6.94
N GLY A 57 -0.52 -4.50 -6.29
CA GLY A 57 -0.32 -5.78 -6.98
C GLY A 57 -1.64 -6.33 -7.52
N THR A 58 -1.69 -7.65 -7.74
CA THR A 58 -2.89 -8.32 -8.23
C THR A 58 -4.08 -8.16 -7.27
N LEU A 59 -5.20 -7.59 -7.75
CA LEU A 59 -6.43 -7.41 -6.97
C LEU A 59 -7.56 -8.32 -7.47
N PRO A 60 -7.66 -9.57 -6.98
CA PRO A 60 -8.67 -10.51 -7.47
C PRO A 60 -10.10 -10.09 -7.10
N ARG A 61 -10.28 -9.37 -5.98
CA ARG A 61 -11.61 -9.03 -5.45
C ARG A 61 -12.12 -7.73 -6.06
N PRO A 62 -13.34 -7.70 -6.64
CA PRO A 62 -13.95 -6.47 -7.17
C PRO A 62 -14.05 -5.35 -6.12
N TYR A 63 -14.41 -5.69 -4.89
CA TYR A 63 -14.58 -4.70 -3.81
C TYR A 63 -13.29 -3.95 -3.45
N ASP A 64 -12.15 -4.64 -3.44
CA ASP A 64 -10.84 -4.01 -3.23
C ASP A 64 -10.49 -3.11 -4.44
N ARG A 65 -10.79 -3.52 -5.68
CA ARG A 65 -10.61 -2.70 -6.89
C ARG A 65 -11.46 -1.42 -6.88
N THR A 66 -12.73 -1.51 -6.49
CA THR A 66 -13.60 -0.33 -6.35
C THR A 66 -13.04 0.63 -5.30
N THR A 67 -12.58 0.12 -4.16
CA THR A 67 -11.99 0.94 -3.09
C THR A 67 -10.75 1.70 -3.60
N ILE A 68 -9.90 1.05 -4.41
CA ILE A 68 -8.71 1.66 -5.03
C ILE A 68 -9.10 2.76 -6.01
N SER A 69 -10.05 2.46 -6.90
CA SER A 69 -10.57 3.41 -7.89
C SER A 69 -11.10 4.68 -7.23
N ASP A 70 -11.94 4.51 -6.20
CA ASP A 70 -12.57 5.62 -5.48
C ASP A 70 -11.54 6.43 -4.68
N GLN A 71 -10.65 5.75 -3.95
CA GLN A 71 -9.71 6.42 -3.07
C GLN A 71 -8.57 7.11 -3.82
N PHE A 72 -8.16 6.57 -4.98
CA PHE A 72 -7.00 7.08 -5.74
C PHE A 72 -7.39 7.84 -7.01
N ALA A 73 -8.70 7.99 -7.28
CA ALA A 73 -9.22 8.60 -8.50
C ALA A 73 -8.56 8.03 -9.77
N VAL A 74 -8.36 6.70 -9.78
CA VAL A 74 -7.85 5.95 -10.93
C VAL A 74 -9.03 5.35 -11.66
N ASP A 75 -9.01 5.41 -12.99
CA ASP A 75 -10.07 4.83 -13.82
C ASP A 75 -10.24 3.32 -13.51
N PRO A 76 -11.47 2.84 -13.23
CA PRO A 76 -11.74 1.43 -12.94
C PRO A 76 -11.17 0.48 -13.99
N THR A 77 -11.18 0.87 -15.28
CA THR A 77 -10.65 0.05 -16.37
C THR A 77 -9.14 -0.15 -16.28
N ILE A 78 -8.42 0.81 -15.68
CA ILE A 78 -6.97 0.68 -15.42
C ILE A 78 -6.75 -0.21 -14.20
N VAL A 79 -7.58 -0.08 -13.16
CA VAL A 79 -7.51 -0.94 -11.98
C VAL A 79 -7.85 -2.40 -12.35
N ASP A 80 -8.74 -2.64 -13.29
CA ASP A 80 -9.10 -3.99 -13.74
C ASP A 80 -7.92 -4.74 -14.37
N LYS A 81 -7.01 -4.04 -15.03
CA LYS A 81 -5.76 -4.62 -15.56
C LYS A 81 -4.85 -5.17 -14.46
N THR A 82 -5.06 -4.80 -13.19
CA THR A 82 -4.32 -5.40 -12.08
C THR A 82 -4.57 -6.91 -11.95
N LEU A 83 -5.69 -7.44 -12.49
CA LEU A 83 -5.96 -8.89 -12.51
C LEU A 83 -4.93 -9.68 -13.31
N GLU A 84 -4.30 -9.05 -14.30
CA GLU A 84 -3.35 -9.69 -15.20
C GLU A 84 -1.92 -9.65 -14.66
N LEU A 85 -1.68 -8.85 -13.60
CA LEU A 85 -0.34 -8.69 -13.02
C LEU A 85 0.20 -10.00 -12.48
N GLN A 86 1.43 -10.28 -12.85
CA GLN A 86 2.24 -11.38 -12.34
C GLN A 86 3.06 -10.95 -11.13
N SER A 87 3.74 -11.92 -10.49
CA SER A 87 4.65 -11.62 -9.39
C SER A 87 5.74 -10.63 -9.81
N GLY A 88 5.92 -9.58 -9.02
CA GLY A 88 6.88 -8.50 -9.30
C GLY A 88 6.32 -7.37 -10.17
N GLU A 89 5.13 -7.50 -10.73
CA GLU A 89 4.45 -6.43 -11.46
C GLU A 89 3.48 -5.66 -10.55
N TRP A 90 3.47 -4.33 -10.69
CA TRP A 90 2.69 -3.44 -9.84
C TRP A 90 2.07 -2.31 -10.63
N LEU A 91 0.87 -1.91 -10.25
CA LEU A 91 0.30 -0.62 -10.57
C LEU A 91 0.78 0.40 -9.52
N LEU A 92 1.62 1.34 -9.94
CA LEU A 92 2.06 2.49 -9.17
C LEU A 92 1.16 3.69 -9.45
N SER A 93 0.56 4.24 -8.41
CA SER A 93 -0.08 5.56 -8.46
C SER A 93 0.50 6.45 -7.36
N SER A 94 0.89 7.66 -7.72
CA SER A 94 1.36 8.64 -6.74
C SER A 94 0.88 10.04 -7.10
N TYR A 95 0.52 10.80 -6.07
CA TYR A 95 0.17 12.19 -6.21
C TYR A 95 1.40 13.10 -6.34
N SER A 96 2.53 12.72 -5.74
CA SER A 96 3.70 13.59 -5.61
C SER A 96 5.05 12.93 -5.88
N ALA A 97 5.18 11.60 -5.72
CA ALA A 97 6.48 10.93 -5.73
C ALA A 97 7.02 10.64 -7.14
N THR A 98 6.14 10.57 -8.15
CA THR A 98 6.47 10.16 -9.52
C THR A 98 6.83 11.33 -10.45
N GLY A 99 6.67 12.58 -10.00
CA GLY A 99 6.85 13.77 -10.83
C GLY A 99 5.72 14.04 -11.84
N VAL A 100 4.86 13.06 -12.10
CA VAL A 100 3.65 13.18 -12.93
C VAL A 100 2.43 12.94 -12.05
N ARG A 101 1.55 13.94 -11.96
CA ARG A 101 0.42 13.92 -11.01
C ARG A 101 -0.62 12.88 -11.40
N ASN A 102 -0.86 11.93 -10.48
CA ASN A 102 -1.96 10.97 -10.54
C ASN A 102 -2.03 10.14 -11.82
N MET A 103 -0.89 9.90 -12.46
CA MET A 103 -0.81 9.03 -13.62
C MET A 103 -0.51 7.60 -13.14
N PRO A 104 -1.46 6.66 -13.28
CA PRO A 104 -1.20 5.26 -13.00
C PRO A 104 -0.17 4.68 -13.97
N MET A 105 0.83 3.98 -13.44
CA MET A 105 1.90 3.37 -14.22
C MET A 105 2.07 1.91 -13.82
N PHE A 106 2.22 1.03 -14.81
CA PHE A 106 2.63 -0.34 -14.56
C PHE A 106 4.15 -0.42 -14.49
N ILE A 107 4.67 -1.01 -13.42
CA ILE A 107 6.11 -1.16 -13.16
C ILE A 107 6.44 -2.61 -12.84
N THR A 108 7.68 -3.00 -13.09
CA THR A 108 8.25 -4.28 -12.67
C THR A 108 9.33 -4.01 -11.63
N THR A 109 9.36 -4.85 -10.60
CA THR A 109 10.35 -4.78 -9.51
C THR A 109 11.21 -6.04 -9.49
N PRO A 110 12.51 -5.93 -9.17
CA PRO A 110 13.37 -7.10 -9.03
C PRO A 110 12.95 -7.95 -7.82
N ASN A 111 13.29 -9.24 -7.86
CA ASN A 111 13.02 -10.15 -6.75
C ASN A 111 14.05 -9.95 -5.63
N ASN A 112 13.63 -9.35 -4.52
CA ASN A 112 14.50 -9.14 -3.36
C ASN A 112 14.96 -10.43 -2.68
N GLU A 113 14.28 -11.56 -2.85
CA GLU A 113 14.71 -12.85 -2.27
C GLU A 113 16.07 -13.28 -2.82
N GLU A 114 16.35 -13.01 -4.09
CA GLU A 114 17.65 -13.30 -4.71
C GLU A 114 18.76 -12.53 -4.00
N THR A 115 18.53 -11.24 -3.71
CA THR A 115 19.47 -10.39 -2.97
C THR A 115 19.70 -10.90 -1.55
N VAL A 116 18.64 -11.34 -0.86
CA VAL A 116 18.74 -11.90 0.49
C VAL A 116 19.56 -13.21 0.47
N ILE A 117 19.27 -14.11 -0.46
CA ILE A 117 19.98 -15.39 -0.62
C ILE A 117 21.47 -15.15 -0.89
N GLU A 118 21.81 -14.25 -1.81
CA GLU A 118 23.20 -13.91 -2.10
C GLU A 118 23.93 -13.33 -0.88
N THR A 119 23.25 -12.47 -0.11
CA THR A 119 23.82 -11.88 1.09
C THR A 119 24.08 -12.93 2.17
N LEU A 120 23.12 -13.84 2.39
CA LEU A 120 23.28 -14.93 3.35
C LEU A 120 24.42 -15.88 2.95
N LYS A 121 24.55 -16.21 1.66
CA LYS A 121 25.67 -17.02 1.14
C LYS A 121 27.03 -16.38 1.42
N LYS A 122 27.15 -15.06 1.25
CA LYS A 122 28.38 -14.30 1.54
C LYS A 122 28.74 -14.28 3.03
N LEU A 123 27.76 -14.32 3.93
CA LEU A 123 27.97 -14.34 5.37
C LEU A 123 28.31 -15.73 5.92
N SER A 124 27.95 -16.78 5.20
CA SER A 124 28.25 -18.18 5.56
C SER A 124 29.60 -18.70 5.05
N ALA A 125 30.33 -17.87 4.29
CA ALA A 125 31.66 -18.16 3.74
C ALA A 125 32.74 -17.43 4.55
#